data_AF-A0A0S3R8U6-F1
#
_entry.id   AF-A0A0S3R8U6-F1
#
_cell.length_a   1.000
_cell.length_b   1.000
_cell.length_c   1.000
_cell.angle_alpha   90.00
_cell.angle_beta   90.00
_cell.angle_gamma   90.00
#
_symmetry.space_group_name_H-M   'P 1'
#
loop_
_entity.id
_entity.type
_entity.pdbx_description
1 polymer ?
#
loop_
_entity_poly.entity_id
_entity_poly.type
_entity_poly.pdbx_seq_one_letter_code
_entity_poly.pdbx_strand_id
1 'polypeptide(L)'
;MAMAKTLPCHDLTHLSDFDALLSADDYISICGYGSLLSERSARSTFPNLVNFRIARLTGFRRLFNSVGAIFFTHGVANIKTEEIAGLSVEPCEGETIILVVFEIKKTEIPAFIERERAYRFLAVSYCSLLCSGDNGIFNTCFKSSNLFCFLQVVPESLDGKPFTNPAVLCASYSDEEFFKFKCTEGREKYFERYGKYKIHKIWRDDVLPCRVYLRHCALGAKSLGEEVYNNFLDHTFLGDRKTTIRQYFEKAGSKIMEEEPPESLKTRYGG
;
A
#
# COMPACT_ATOMS: atom_id res chain seq x y z
N MET A 1 31.53 5.24 -22.06
CA MET A 1 30.51 5.59 -21.04
C MET A 1 29.13 5.31 -21.63
N ALA A 2 28.53 4.17 -21.29
CA ALA A 2 27.14 3.93 -21.66
C ALA A 2 26.27 4.82 -20.75
N MET A 3 25.50 5.71 -21.36
CA MET A 3 24.47 6.48 -20.66
C MET A 3 23.47 5.49 -20.05
N ALA A 4 23.32 5.53 -18.72
CA ALA A 4 22.25 4.85 -18.03
C ALA A 4 20.91 5.25 -18.67
N LYS A 5 20.19 4.30 -19.27
CA LYS A 5 18.80 4.53 -19.67
C LYS A 5 17.99 4.66 -18.39
N THR A 6 17.71 5.89 -18.00
CA THR A 6 16.75 6.21 -16.94
C THR A 6 15.39 5.68 -17.39
N LEU A 7 14.87 4.64 -16.74
CA LEU A 7 13.49 4.21 -16.93
C LEU A 7 12.57 5.29 -16.35
N PRO A 8 11.59 5.80 -17.12
CA PRO A 8 10.70 6.82 -16.61
C PRO A 8 9.72 6.24 -15.56
N CYS A 9 9.68 6.78 -14.35
CA CYS A 9 8.55 6.80 -13.41
C CYS A 9 7.38 7.31 -14.19
N HIS A 10 6.45 6.40 -14.37
CA HIS A 10 5.19 6.65 -15.00
C HIS A 10 4.14 6.36 -13.93
N ASP A 11 3.33 7.35 -13.60
CA ASP A 11 2.08 7.07 -12.92
C ASP A 11 1.26 6.19 -13.85
N LEU A 12 0.86 5.00 -13.37
CA LEU A 12 -0.04 4.16 -14.15
C LEU A 12 -1.44 4.77 -14.04
N THR A 13 -1.77 5.64 -14.99
CA THR A 13 -3.02 6.41 -15.04
C THR A 13 -3.99 5.87 -16.06
N HIS A 14 -3.49 5.11 -17.03
CA HIS A 14 -4.27 4.48 -18.09
C HIS A 14 -4.04 2.96 -18.13
N LEU A 15 -5.03 2.20 -18.62
CA LEU A 15 -4.94 0.73 -18.73
C LEU A 15 -3.69 0.28 -19.52
N SER A 16 -3.31 1.05 -20.54
CA SER A 16 -2.12 0.82 -21.36
C SER A 16 -0.81 0.87 -20.57
N ASP A 17 -0.78 1.58 -19.45
CA ASP A 17 0.44 1.72 -18.65
C ASP A 17 0.73 0.40 -17.92
N PHE A 18 -0.31 -0.37 -17.60
CA PHE A 18 -0.19 -1.71 -17.03
C PHE A 18 0.24 -2.75 -18.07
N ASP A 19 -0.08 -2.54 -19.35
CA ASP A 19 0.32 -3.46 -20.43
C ASP A 19 1.84 -3.55 -20.56
N ALA A 20 2.56 -2.46 -20.26
CA ALA A 20 4.03 -2.44 -20.25
C ALA A 20 4.66 -3.26 -19.10
N LEU A 21 3.86 -3.67 -18.10
CA LEU A 21 4.31 -4.43 -16.93
C LEU A 21 3.90 -5.91 -16.99
N LEU A 22 3.17 -6.30 -18.04
CA LEU A 22 2.73 -7.68 -18.21
C LEU A 22 3.92 -8.59 -18.53
N SER A 23 3.93 -9.77 -17.92
CA SER A 23 4.76 -10.89 -18.35
C SER A 23 4.35 -11.39 -19.74
N ALA A 24 5.17 -12.25 -20.35
CA ALA A 24 4.81 -12.97 -21.58
C ALA A 24 3.47 -13.74 -21.49
N ASP A 25 3.09 -14.20 -20.29
CA ASP A 25 1.85 -14.94 -20.03
C ASP A 25 0.68 -14.05 -19.54
N ASP A 26 0.73 -12.74 -19.79
CA ASP A 26 -0.31 -11.75 -19.39
C ASP A 26 -0.59 -11.68 -17.88
N TYR A 27 0.45 -11.84 -17.05
CA TYR A 27 0.39 -11.61 -15.61
C TYR A 27 1.08 -10.32 -15.20
N ILE A 28 0.59 -9.71 -14.13
CA ILE A 28 1.23 -8.57 -13.46
C ILE A 28 1.39 -8.87 -11.97
N SER A 29 2.54 -8.51 -11.39
CA SER A 29 2.78 -8.68 -9.95
C SER A 29 2.23 -7.49 -9.16
N ILE A 30 1.65 -7.73 -7.99
CA ILE A 30 1.05 -6.73 -7.11
C ILE A 30 1.63 -6.87 -5.70
N CYS A 31 1.98 -5.75 -5.07
CA CYS A 31 2.39 -5.67 -3.68
C CYS A 31 1.18 -5.41 -2.75
N GLY A 32 0.86 -6.37 -1.89
CA GLY A 32 -0.15 -6.25 -0.84
C GLY A 32 0.44 -6.00 0.54
N TYR A 33 0.18 -4.82 1.12
CA TYR A 33 0.73 -4.40 2.43
C TYR A 33 -0.31 -4.11 3.51
N GLY A 34 -1.60 -4.11 3.17
CA GLY A 34 -2.72 -3.88 4.09
C GLY A 34 -3.70 -5.04 4.04
N SER A 35 -4.94 -4.79 3.61
CA SER A 35 -5.94 -5.88 3.46
C SER A 35 -5.48 -7.04 2.57
N LEU A 36 -4.59 -6.77 1.62
CA LEU A 36 -4.04 -7.76 0.71
C LEU A 36 -2.97 -8.67 1.35
N LEU A 37 -2.61 -8.47 2.63
CA LEU A 37 -1.84 -9.46 3.39
C LEU A 37 -2.66 -10.75 3.64
N SER A 38 -3.99 -10.65 3.64
CA SER A 38 -4.88 -11.81 3.73
C SER A 38 -5.19 -12.34 2.33
N GLU A 39 -4.75 -13.58 2.03
CA GLU A 39 -5.02 -14.21 0.74
C GLU A 39 -6.52 -14.32 0.46
N ARG A 40 -7.33 -14.60 1.49
CA ARG A 40 -8.79 -14.62 1.39
C ARG A 40 -9.34 -13.26 0.91
N SER A 41 -8.84 -12.17 1.49
CA SER A 41 -9.22 -10.81 1.09
C SER A 41 -8.72 -10.48 -0.32
N ALA A 42 -7.53 -10.94 -0.69
CA ALA A 42 -7.01 -10.76 -2.05
C ALA A 42 -7.88 -11.51 -3.07
N ARG A 43 -8.23 -12.77 -2.80
CA ARG A 43 -9.07 -13.62 -3.66
C ARG A 43 -10.51 -13.14 -3.79
N SER A 44 -11.01 -12.32 -2.86
CA SER A 44 -12.32 -11.68 -3.03
C SER A 44 -12.37 -10.67 -4.17
N THR A 45 -11.20 -10.22 -4.66
CA THR A 45 -11.08 -9.36 -5.85
C THR A 45 -10.38 -10.08 -7.00
N PHE A 46 -9.39 -10.91 -6.69
CA PHE A 46 -8.56 -11.63 -7.66
C PHE A 46 -8.71 -13.14 -7.47
N PRO A 47 -9.86 -13.74 -7.83
CA PRO A 47 -10.12 -15.16 -7.57
C PRO A 47 -9.04 -16.07 -8.15
N ASN A 48 -8.42 -15.66 -9.25
CA ASN A 48 -7.42 -16.44 -9.97
C ASN A 48 -5.97 -16.04 -9.66
N LEU A 49 -5.74 -15.28 -8.57
CA LEU A 49 -4.38 -14.91 -8.19
C LEU A 49 -3.50 -16.15 -7.97
N VAL A 50 -2.23 -16.02 -8.34
CA VAL A 50 -1.21 -17.07 -8.22
C VAL A 50 0.02 -16.55 -7.46
N ASN A 51 0.87 -17.48 -7.01
CA ASN A 51 2.19 -17.21 -6.41
C ASN A 51 2.18 -16.21 -5.23
N PHE A 52 1.17 -16.31 -4.36
CA PHE A 52 1.05 -15.51 -3.14
C PHE A 52 2.21 -15.79 -2.19
N ARG A 53 3.13 -14.83 -2.04
CA ARG A 53 4.42 -15.01 -1.34
C ARG A 53 4.86 -13.77 -0.58
N ILE A 54 5.62 -13.96 0.49
CA ILE A 54 6.15 -12.88 1.33
C ILE A 54 7.33 -12.21 0.61
N ALA A 55 7.45 -10.88 0.76
CA ALA A 55 8.58 -10.10 0.28
C ALA A 55 8.94 -8.94 1.24
N ARG A 56 10.22 -8.53 1.22
CA ARG A 56 10.75 -7.34 1.89
C ARG A 56 10.77 -6.19 0.90
N LEU A 57 10.41 -5.01 1.39
CA LEU A 57 10.47 -3.75 0.64
C LEU A 57 11.17 -2.69 1.47
N THR A 58 12.38 -2.31 1.05
CA THR A 58 13.22 -1.31 1.71
C THR A 58 12.97 0.09 1.15
N GLY A 59 13.14 1.12 1.97
CA GLY A 59 12.97 2.52 1.57
C GLY A 59 11.53 3.03 1.65
N PHE A 60 10.65 2.27 2.31
CA PHE A 60 9.25 2.57 2.46
C PHE A 60 8.77 2.28 3.87
N ARG A 61 7.79 3.06 4.34
CA ARG A 61 7.07 2.81 5.58
C ARG A 61 5.58 2.70 5.36
N ARG A 62 4.91 1.98 6.26
CA ARG A 62 3.47 1.76 6.26
C ARG A 62 2.80 2.63 7.32
N LEU A 63 1.70 3.30 6.96
CA LEU A 63 1.03 4.29 7.83
C LEU A 63 -0.48 4.12 7.85
N PHE A 64 -1.11 4.27 9.02
CA PHE A 64 -2.55 4.49 9.12
C PHE A 64 -2.89 5.98 9.02
N ASN A 65 -2.97 6.48 7.79
CA ASN A 65 -3.24 7.90 7.51
C ASN A 65 -4.24 8.14 6.37
N SER A 66 -4.75 7.09 5.71
CA SER A 66 -5.64 7.24 4.56
C SER A 66 -7.11 7.17 4.99
N VAL A 67 -7.87 8.24 4.79
CA VAL A 67 -9.30 8.26 5.09
C VAL A 67 -10.08 7.60 3.95
N GLY A 68 -10.46 6.35 4.16
CA GLY A 68 -11.17 5.53 3.19
C GLY A 68 -12.69 5.68 3.26
N ALA A 69 -13.31 6.12 2.16
CA ALA A 69 -14.77 6.20 2.02
C ALA A 69 -15.52 4.91 2.39
N ILE A 70 -14.91 3.76 2.11
CA ILE A 70 -15.47 2.43 2.41
C ILE A 70 -15.83 2.30 3.90
N PHE A 71 -15.06 2.90 4.80
CA PHE A 71 -15.32 2.81 6.24
C PHE A 71 -16.62 3.52 6.63
N PHE A 72 -16.95 4.62 5.96
CA PHE A 72 -18.17 5.38 6.20
C PHE A 72 -19.39 4.72 5.57
N THR A 73 -19.25 4.21 4.34
CA THR A 73 -20.33 3.51 3.64
C THR A 73 -20.77 2.24 4.37
N HIS A 74 -19.83 1.53 4.98
CA HIS A 74 -20.10 0.29 5.72
C HIS A 74 -20.28 0.47 7.23
N GLY A 75 -20.26 1.73 7.72
CA GLY A 75 -20.55 2.02 9.13
C GLY A 75 -19.48 1.56 10.12
N VAL A 76 -18.22 1.42 9.70
CA VAL A 76 -17.08 1.01 10.56
C VAL A 76 -16.14 2.18 10.90
N ALA A 77 -16.39 3.37 10.36
CA ALA A 77 -15.69 4.60 10.73
C ALA A 77 -16.24 5.14 12.06
N ASN A 78 -15.37 5.43 13.03
CA ASN A 78 -15.75 6.14 14.24
C ASN A 78 -15.23 7.58 14.23
N ILE A 79 -16.09 8.50 13.81
CA ILE A 79 -15.76 9.94 13.70
C ILE A 79 -15.50 10.55 15.08
N LYS A 80 -16.19 10.09 16.14
CA LYS A 80 -16.06 10.71 17.48
C LYS A 80 -14.67 10.51 18.08
N THR A 81 -14.01 9.42 17.72
CA THR A 81 -12.67 9.04 18.20
C THR A 81 -11.59 9.19 17.11
N GLU A 82 -11.96 9.67 15.92
CA GLU A 82 -11.11 9.73 14.73
C GLU A 82 -10.54 8.37 14.28
N GLU A 83 -11.15 7.23 14.66
CA GLU A 83 -10.76 5.87 14.20
C GLU A 83 -11.31 5.61 12.79
N ILE A 84 -10.72 6.29 11.81
CA ILE A 84 -11.21 6.36 10.42
C ILE A 84 -10.11 6.09 9.39
N ALA A 85 -8.89 5.77 9.83
CA ALA A 85 -7.76 5.59 8.94
C ALA A 85 -7.59 4.15 8.44
N GLY A 86 -7.26 4.04 7.17
CA GLY A 86 -6.73 2.86 6.50
C GLY A 86 -5.25 3.04 6.20
N LEU A 87 -4.66 2.01 5.58
CA LEU A 87 -3.23 1.95 5.35
C LEU A 87 -2.83 2.63 4.06
N SER A 88 -1.74 3.38 4.09
CA SER A 88 -0.97 3.76 2.93
C SER A 88 0.50 3.41 3.11
N VAL A 89 1.27 3.62 2.05
CA VAL A 89 2.72 3.48 2.04
C VAL A 89 3.34 4.73 1.42
N GLU A 90 4.39 5.24 2.04
CA GLU A 90 5.17 6.37 1.54
C GLU A 90 6.68 6.08 1.64
N PRO A 91 7.50 6.76 0.81
CA PRO A 91 8.95 6.63 0.88
C PRO A 91 9.50 7.04 2.26
N CYS A 92 10.40 6.23 2.81
CA CYS A 92 11.10 6.51 4.07
C CYS A 92 12.44 5.77 4.09
N GLU A 93 13.54 6.53 4.04
CA GLU A 93 14.89 5.96 4.12
C GLU A 93 15.10 5.21 5.44
N GLY A 94 15.84 4.11 5.40
CA GLY A 94 16.12 3.27 6.58
C GLY A 94 14.99 2.35 7.01
N GLU A 95 13.76 2.52 6.51
CA GLU A 95 12.63 1.66 6.83
C GLU A 95 12.52 0.45 5.90
N THR A 96 12.04 -0.67 6.44
CA THR A 96 11.74 -1.89 5.68
C THR A 96 10.40 -2.45 6.12
N ILE A 97 9.51 -2.67 5.16
CA ILE A 97 8.25 -3.36 5.40
C ILE A 97 8.25 -4.74 4.77
N ILE A 98 7.63 -5.70 5.45
CA ILE A 98 7.36 -7.04 4.93
C ILE A 98 5.91 -7.06 4.44
N LEU A 99 5.73 -7.44 3.19
CA LEU A 99 4.46 -7.43 2.46
C LEU A 99 4.29 -8.74 1.69
N VAL A 100 3.18 -8.88 0.96
CA VAL A 100 2.96 -9.99 0.04
C VAL A 100 3.10 -9.52 -1.41
N VAL A 101 3.69 -10.35 -2.26
CA VAL A 101 3.60 -10.23 -3.71
C VAL A 101 2.79 -11.40 -4.26
N PHE A 102 1.89 -11.11 -5.20
CA PHE A 102 1.14 -12.12 -5.95
C PHE A 102 0.88 -11.61 -7.36
N GLU A 103 0.48 -12.51 -8.25
CA GLU A 103 0.28 -12.20 -9.65
C GLU A 103 -1.20 -12.35 -10.02
N ILE A 104 -1.71 -11.41 -10.82
CA ILE A 104 -3.07 -11.43 -11.37
C ILE A 104 -3.02 -11.44 -12.89
N LYS A 105 -4.06 -11.99 -13.53
CA LYS A 105 -4.17 -11.94 -15.00
C LYS A 105 -4.52 -10.52 -15.46
N LYS A 106 -4.15 -10.17 -16.70
CA LYS A 106 -4.55 -8.91 -17.38
C LYS A 106 -6.05 -8.61 -17.25
N THR A 107 -6.89 -9.64 -17.32
CA THR A 107 -8.35 -9.54 -17.20
C THR A 107 -8.83 -9.02 -15.83
N GLU A 108 -8.01 -9.11 -14.80
CA GLU A 108 -8.32 -8.68 -13.43
C GLU A 108 -7.81 -7.25 -13.13
N ILE A 109 -7.05 -6.60 -14.04
CA ILE A 109 -6.54 -5.23 -13.88
C ILE A 109 -7.67 -4.20 -13.65
N PRO A 110 -8.81 -4.23 -14.36
CA PRO A 110 -9.91 -3.30 -14.07
C PRO A 110 -10.42 -3.43 -12.63
N ALA A 111 -10.49 -4.64 -12.09
CA ALA A 111 -10.89 -4.88 -10.71
C ALA A 111 -9.83 -4.37 -9.71
N PHE A 112 -8.54 -4.46 -10.07
CA PHE A 112 -7.45 -3.88 -9.28
C PHE A 112 -7.56 -2.35 -9.22
N ILE A 113 -7.79 -1.70 -10.36
CA ILE A 113 -7.94 -0.24 -10.44
C ILE A 113 -9.13 0.23 -9.60
N GLU A 114 -10.27 -0.47 -9.65
CA GLU A 114 -11.43 -0.09 -8.82
C GLU A 114 -11.17 -0.32 -7.33
N ARG A 115 -10.53 -1.44 -6.96
CA ARG A 115 -10.20 -1.76 -5.56
C ARG A 115 -9.30 -0.70 -4.93
N GLU A 116 -8.29 -0.23 -5.67
CA GLU A 116 -7.25 0.68 -5.20
C GLU A 116 -7.39 2.10 -5.77
N ARG A 117 -8.59 2.48 -6.21
CA ARG A 117 -8.89 3.76 -6.90
C ARG A 117 -8.39 5.03 -6.21
N ALA A 118 -8.22 4.98 -4.89
CA ALA A 118 -7.75 6.10 -4.08
C ALA A 118 -6.22 6.25 -4.07
N TYR A 119 -5.48 5.25 -4.54
CA TYR A 119 -4.03 5.18 -4.43
C TYR A 119 -3.32 5.47 -5.75
N ARG A 120 -2.04 5.83 -5.60
CA ARG A 120 -1.08 5.98 -6.70
C ARG A 120 -0.52 4.62 -7.06
N PHE A 121 -0.57 4.23 -8.32
CA PHE A 121 0.06 2.99 -8.78
C PHE A 121 1.51 3.26 -9.17
N LEU A 122 2.45 2.67 -8.45
CA LEU A 122 3.89 2.74 -8.72
C LEU A 122 4.38 1.40 -9.28
N ALA A 123 5.03 1.43 -10.43
CA ALA A 123 5.77 0.29 -10.94
C ALA A 123 7.12 0.20 -10.20
N VAL A 124 7.39 -0.98 -9.67
CA VAL A 124 8.53 -1.31 -8.83
C VAL A 124 9.36 -2.33 -9.60
N SER A 125 10.48 -1.93 -10.23
CA SER A 125 11.26 -2.77 -11.15
C SER A 125 12.74 -2.88 -10.77
N TYR A 126 13.42 -3.92 -11.26
CA TYR A 126 14.87 -4.03 -11.19
C TYR A 126 15.54 -3.08 -12.20
N CYS A 127 16.58 -2.34 -11.78
CA CYS A 127 17.55 -1.74 -12.69
C CYS A 127 18.90 -2.40 -12.46
N SER A 128 19.40 -3.09 -13.49
CA SER A 128 20.71 -3.76 -13.49
C SER A 128 21.89 -2.80 -13.65
N LEU A 129 21.69 -1.48 -13.59
CA LEU A 129 22.80 -0.51 -13.70
C LEU A 129 23.46 -0.35 -12.33
N LEU A 130 24.24 -1.38 -11.98
CA LEU A 130 25.28 -1.31 -10.98
C LEU A 130 26.28 -0.21 -11.38
N CYS A 131 26.29 0.90 -10.66
CA CYS A 131 27.52 1.67 -10.53
C CYS A 131 28.37 0.91 -9.51
N SER A 132 29.43 0.27 -9.98
CA SER A 132 30.47 -0.31 -9.14
C SER A 132 31.08 0.80 -8.27
N GLY A 133 30.74 0.80 -6.99
CA GLY A 133 31.39 1.59 -5.96
C GLY A 133 31.78 0.63 -4.84
N ASP A 134 33.07 0.54 -4.57
CA ASP A 134 33.65 -0.35 -3.56
C ASP A 134 32.95 -0.19 -2.20
N ASN A 135 32.69 -1.32 -1.55
CA ASN A 135 32.02 -1.51 -0.26
C ASN A 135 30.48 -1.53 -0.30
N GLY A 136 29.90 -2.57 -0.90
CA GLY A 136 28.82 -3.40 -0.33
C GLY A 136 27.59 -2.75 0.35
N ILE A 137 27.31 -1.47 0.17
CA ILE A 137 26.18 -0.76 0.74
C ILE A 137 25.37 -0.18 -0.42
N PHE A 138 24.18 -0.75 -0.63
CA PHE A 138 23.20 -0.26 -1.59
C PHE A 138 22.61 1.05 -1.08
N ASN A 139 23.23 2.17 -1.44
CA ASN A 139 22.68 3.49 -1.16
C ASN A 139 21.53 3.80 -2.13
N THR A 140 20.32 3.90 -1.59
CA THR A 140 19.17 4.54 -2.23
C THR A 140 19.55 5.95 -2.68
N CYS A 141 19.45 6.24 -3.98
CA CYS A 141 19.79 7.56 -4.50
C CYS A 141 18.67 8.56 -4.18
N PHE A 142 18.74 9.21 -3.02
CA PHE A 142 17.95 10.39 -2.69
C PHE A 142 18.64 11.62 -3.27
N LYS A 143 18.14 12.16 -4.39
CA LYS A 143 18.46 13.53 -4.79
C LYS A 143 17.27 14.45 -4.56
N SER A 144 17.42 15.21 -3.48
CA SER A 144 16.79 16.50 -3.23
C SER A 144 16.69 17.36 -4.50
N SER A 145 15.47 17.55 -4.98
CA SER A 145 14.97 18.75 -5.67
C SER A 145 13.46 18.55 -5.90
N ASN A 146 12.68 19.62 -5.93
CA ASN A 146 11.20 19.66 -5.94
C ASN A 146 10.53 19.07 -7.22
N LEU A 147 10.89 17.85 -7.60
CA LEU A 147 10.28 17.12 -8.71
C LEU A 147 10.30 15.63 -8.34
N PHE A 148 9.13 15.08 -8.04
CA PHE A 148 8.87 13.73 -7.55
C PHE A 148 9.83 12.67 -8.12
N CYS A 149 10.81 12.25 -7.31
CA CYS A 149 11.78 11.25 -7.71
C CYS A 149 11.23 9.83 -7.52
N PHE A 150 10.86 9.17 -8.63
CA PHE A 150 11.11 7.76 -8.95
C PHE A 150 11.69 6.94 -7.79
N LEU A 151 10.87 6.21 -7.02
CA LEU A 151 11.38 5.09 -6.21
C LEU A 151 11.25 3.81 -7.00
N GLN A 152 12.34 3.45 -7.65
CA GLN A 152 12.55 2.10 -8.12
C GLN A 152 12.87 1.23 -6.92
N VAL A 153 11.91 0.43 -6.48
CA VAL A 153 12.16 -0.61 -5.48
C VAL A 153 12.13 -1.98 -6.14
N VAL A 154 12.58 -3.00 -5.43
CA VAL A 154 12.45 -4.39 -5.87
C VAL A 154 12.03 -5.17 -4.64
N PRO A 155 10.87 -5.84 -4.64
CA PRO A 155 10.54 -6.73 -3.55
C PRO A 155 11.56 -7.87 -3.56
N GLU A 156 12.10 -8.17 -2.40
CA GLU A 156 13.07 -9.25 -2.21
C GLU A 156 12.41 -10.37 -1.41
N SER A 157 12.79 -11.62 -1.66
CA SER A 157 12.51 -12.68 -0.70
C SER A 157 13.17 -12.41 0.66
N LEU A 158 12.75 -13.14 1.70
CA LEU A 158 13.31 -12.98 3.04
C LEU A 158 14.83 -13.30 3.10
N ASP A 159 15.34 -14.13 2.19
CA ASP A 159 16.78 -14.39 2.02
C ASP A 159 17.52 -13.33 1.17
N GLY A 160 16.86 -12.22 0.84
CA GLY A 160 17.46 -11.07 0.15
C GLY A 160 17.64 -11.25 -1.35
N LYS A 161 16.93 -12.21 -1.98
CA LYS A 161 16.98 -12.35 -3.44
C LYS A 161 15.93 -11.44 -4.09
N PRO A 162 16.31 -10.54 -4.99
CA PRO A 162 15.36 -9.70 -5.69
C PRO A 162 14.43 -10.52 -6.59
N PHE A 163 13.16 -10.13 -6.65
CA PHE A 163 12.23 -10.69 -7.63
C PHE A 163 12.57 -10.19 -9.03
N THR A 164 12.47 -11.07 -10.02
CA THR A 164 12.83 -10.79 -11.41
C THR A 164 11.81 -9.92 -12.13
N ASN A 165 10.54 -10.05 -11.76
CA ASN A 165 9.44 -9.32 -12.38
C ASN A 165 9.13 -8.04 -11.60
N PRO A 166 8.82 -6.94 -12.30
CA PRO A 166 8.34 -5.74 -11.65
C PRO A 166 6.99 -6.00 -10.97
N ALA A 167 6.77 -5.33 -9.84
CA ALA A 167 5.50 -5.37 -9.10
C ALA A 167 4.85 -3.98 -9.03
N VAL A 168 3.54 -3.93 -8.85
CA VAL A 168 2.83 -2.67 -8.65
C VAL A 168 2.60 -2.44 -7.16
N LEU A 169 3.13 -1.34 -6.64
CA LEU A 169 2.89 -0.86 -5.29
C LEU A 169 1.89 0.30 -5.32
N CYS A 170 0.81 0.19 -4.53
CA CYS A 170 -0.11 1.30 -4.34
C CYS A 170 0.41 2.25 -3.24
N ALA A 171 0.87 3.44 -3.58
CA ALA A 171 1.39 4.42 -2.62
C ALA A 171 0.40 5.57 -2.35
N SER A 172 0.65 6.35 -1.31
CA SER A 172 -0.08 7.59 -1.06
C SER A 172 0.21 8.66 -2.13
N TYR A 173 -0.80 9.47 -2.44
CA TYR A 173 -0.64 10.78 -3.06
C TYR A 173 -0.48 11.86 -1.98
N SER A 174 -0.05 13.07 -2.36
CA SER A 174 -0.52 14.27 -1.66
C SER A 174 -1.99 14.57 -2.03
N ASP A 175 -2.75 15.26 -1.17
CA ASP A 175 -4.11 15.67 -1.54
C ASP A 175 -4.11 16.51 -2.83
N GLU A 176 -3.11 17.39 -3.02
CA GLU A 176 -2.96 18.18 -4.25
C GLU A 176 -2.78 17.29 -5.49
N GLU A 177 -1.89 16.30 -5.42
CA GLU A 177 -1.68 15.34 -6.51
C GLU A 177 -2.94 14.52 -6.79
N PHE A 178 -3.60 14.01 -5.74
CA PHE A 178 -4.81 13.22 -5.91
C PHE A 178 -5.89 14.02 -6.64
N PHE A 179 -6.16 15.25 -6.21
CA PHE A 179 -7.16 16.07 -6.88
C PHE A 179 -6.75 16.46 -8.29
N LYS A 180 -5.46 16.66 -8.55
CA LYS A 180 -4.94 16.96 -9.90
C LYS A 180 -5.09 15.78 -10.86
N PHE A 181 -4.77 14.56 -10.42
CA PHE A 181 -4.63 13.40 -11.31
C PHE A 181 -5.84 12.45 -11.30
N LYS A 182 -6.58 12.37 -10.19
CA LYS A 182 -7.70 11.43 -10.03
C LYS A 182 -9.06 12.10 -9.99
N CYS A 183 -9.13 13.41 -9.76
CA CYS A 183 -10.39 14.15 -9.66
C CYS A 183 -10.51 15.22 -10.76
N THR A 184 -10.55 14.78 -12.02
CA THR A 184 -10.67 15.66 -13.18
C THR A 184 -11.97 16.47 -13.20
N GLU A 185 -13.02 15.99 -12.53
CA GLU A 185 -14.29 16.69 -12.42
C GLU A 185 -14.33 17.75 -11.30
N GLY A 186 -13.21 17.96 -10.59
CA GLY A 186 -13.04 18.99 -9.57
C GLY A 186 -13.33 18.54 -8.13
N ARG A 187 -12.62 19.17 -7.18
CA ARG A 187 -12.70 18.92 -5.73
C ARG A 187 -14.15 18.88 -5.21
N GLU A 188 -15.01 19.75 -5.73
CA GLU A 188 -16.40 19.89 -5.30
C GLU A 188 -17.22 18.61 -5.51
N LYS A 189 -17.11 17.93 -6.65
CA LYS A 189 -17.83 16.66 -6.90
C LYS A 189 -17.35 15.52 -6.02
N TYR A 190 -16.05 15.48 -5.69
CA TYR A 190 -15.53 14.56 -4.68
C TYR A 190 -16.17 14.87 -3.32
N PHE A 191 -16.21 16.15 -2.93
CA PHE A 191 -16.83 16.60 -1.69
C PHE A 191 -18.37 16.54 -1.70
N GLU A 192 -19.06 16.47 -2.83
CA GLU A 192 -20.51 16.20 -2.84
C GLU A 192 -20.80 14.74 -2.42
N ARG A 193 -19.94 13.80 -2.82
CA ARG A 193 -20.03 12.38 -2.41
C ARG A 193 -19.59 12.14 -0.97
N TYR A 194 -18.58 12.87 -0.50
CA TYR A 194 -17.95 12.65 0.82
C TYR A 194 -18.22 13.74 1.86
N GLY A 195 -18.78 14.88 1.45
CA GLY A 195 -18.99 16.06 2.29
C GLY A 195 -20.06 15.85 3.36
N LYS A 196 -20.98 14.90 3.17
CA LYS A 196 -21.86 14.43 4.25
C LYS A 196 -21.09 13.89 5.47
N TYR A 197 -19.85 13.48 5.28
CA TYR A 197 -18.95 13.00 6.33
C TYR A 197 -17.90 14.04 6.75
N LYS A 198 -17.95 15.28 6.22
CA LYS A 198 -16.99 16.37 6.49
C LYS A 198 -15.53 15.98 6.25
N ILE A 199 -15.29 15.08 5.30
CA ILE A 199 -13.94 14.65 4.91
C ILE A 199 -13.42 15.64 3.88
N HIS A 200 -12.49 16.50 4.30
CA HIS A 200 -11.87 17.52 3.45
C HIS A 200 -10.44 17.18 3.03
N LYS A 201 -9.87 16.14 3.65
CA LYS A 201 -8.51 15.66 3.43
C LYS A 201 -8.49 14.13 3.49
N ILE A 202 -7.79 13.51 2.55
CA ILE A 202 -7.68 12.04 2.48
C ILE A 202 -6.45 11.55 3.23
N TRP A 203 -5.30 12.23 3.15
CA TRP A 203 -4.07 11.84 3.85
C TRP A 203 -3.89 12.70 5.10
N ARG A 204 -4.20 12.14 6.27
CA ARG A 204 -4.31 12.85 7.55
C ARG A 204 -3.33 12.31 8.59
N ASP A 205 -2.80 13.22 9.40
CA ASP A 205 -1.81 12.90 10.43
C ASP A 205 -2.43 12.83 11.83
N ASP A 206 -3.69 13.28 11.94
CA ASP A 206 -4.47 13.48 13.15
C ASP A 206 -5.62 12.46 13.28
N VAL A 207 -5.44 11.28 12.71
CA VAL A 207 -6.44 10.18 12.70
C VAL A 207 -5.88 8.91 13.30
N LEU A 208 -6.78 8.09 13.83
CA LEU A 208 -6.50 6.78 14.36
C LEU A 208 -6.93 5.68 13.39
N PRO A 209 -6.36 4.47 13.50
CA PRO A 209 -6.74 3.33 12.68
C PRO A 209 -8.22 3.00 12.83
N CYS A 210 -8.92 2.77 11.71
CA CYS A 210 -10.22 2.11 11.76
C CYS A 210 -10.03 0.72 12.38
N ARG A 211 -10.72 0.45 13.49
CA ARG A 211 -10.44 -0.69 14.37
C ARG A 211 -10.62 -2.03 13.66
N VAL A 212 -11.76 -2.23 12.98
CA VAL A 212 -12.06 -3.42 12.16
C VAL A 212 -10.98 -3.64 11.09
N TYR A 213 -10.54 -2.56 10.44
CA TYR A 213 -9.54 -2.65 9.38
C TYR A 213 -8.13 -2.96 9.92
N LEU A 214 -7.73 -2.32 11.04
CA LEU A 214 -6.49 -2.61 11.73
C LEU A 214 -6.42 -4.07 12.18
N ARG A 215 -7.51 -4.56 12.81
CA ARG A 215 -7.62 -5.97 13.20
C ARG A 215 -7.38 -6.89 12.02
N HIS A 216 -8.08 -6.67 10.91
CA HIS A 216 -7.93 -7.49 9.71
C HIS A 216 -6.49 -7.52 9.21
N CYS A 217 -5.83 -6.36 9.10
CA CYS A 217 -4.46 -6.28 8.63
C CYS A 217 -3.49 -6.99 9.59
N ALA A 218 -3.69 -6.84 10.90
CA ALA A 218 -2.91 -7.52 11.93
C ALA A 218 -3.09 -9.04 11.87
N LEU A 219 -4.31 -9.54 11.65
CA LEU A 219 -4.60 -10.97 11.47
C LEU A 219 -3.99 -11.51 10.17
N GLY A 220 -4.07 -10.76 9.07
CA GLY A 220 -3.42 -11.10 7.80
C GLY A 220 -1.89 -11.16 7.93
N ALA A 221 -1.27 -10.23 8.65
CA ALA A 221 0.16 -10.31 8.95
C ALA A 221 0.49 -11.52 9.83
N LYS A 222 -0.35 -11.80 10.84
CA LYS A 222 -0.17 -12.91 11.77
C LYS A 222 -0.24 -14.28 11.08
N SER A 223 -1.12 -14.46 10.10
CA SER A 223 -1.23 -15.72 9.35
C SER A 223 -0.02 -16.01 8.46
N LEU A 224 0.80 -15.00 8.15
CA LEU A 224 2.02 -15.12 7.36
C LEU A 224 3.27 -15.46 8.20
N GLY A 225 3.14 -15.50 9.53
CA GLY A 225 4.22 -15.87 10.45
C GLY A 225 4.70 -14.72 11.34
N GLU A 226 5.51 -15.08 12.36
CA GLU A 226 5.94 -14.15 13.40
C GLU A 226 6.78 -12.99 12.88
N GLU A 227 7.65 -13.24 11.88
CA GLU A 227 8.48 -12.19 11.29
C GLU A 227 7.63 -11.10 10.62
N VAL A 228 6.62 -11.51 9.84
CA VAL A 228 5.70 -10.58 9.18
C VAL A 228 4.83 -9.84 10.20
N TYR A 229 4.36 -10.55 11.23
CA TYR A 229 3.57 -9.95 12.29
C TYR A 229 4.35 -8.93 13.10
N ASN A 230 5.58 -9.26 13.53
CA ASN A 230 6.44 -8.33 14.26
C ASN A 230 6.80 -7.13 13.38
N ASN A 231 7.15 -7.34 12.11
CA ASN A 231 7.37 -6.23 11.19
C ASN A 231 6.11 -5.36 11.03
N PHE A 232 4.91 -5.95 10.94
CA PHE A 232 3.66 -5.19 10.90
C PHE A 232 3.50 -4.33 12.17
N LEU A 233 3.77 -4.87 13.35
CA LEU A 233 3.60 -4.13 14.60
C LEU A 233 4.63 -3.01 14.78
N ASP A 234 5.87 -3.24 14.35
CA ASP A 234 7.01 -2.35 14.62
C ASP A 234 7.31 -1.36 13.49
N HIS A 235 7.00 -1.71 12.24
CA HIS A 235 7.24 -0.89 11.04
C HIS A 235 5.94 -0.42 10.36
N THR A 236 4.85 -0.40 11.13
CA THR A 236 3.62 0.32 10.78
C THR A 236 3.34 1.38 11.82
N PHE A 237 3.08 2.61 11.37
CA PHE A 237 2.88 3.76 12.24
C PHE A 237 1.47 4.35 12.12
N LEU A 238 1.08 5.15 13.11
CA LEU A 238 -0.10 6.01 13.03
C LEU A 238 0.13 7.18 12.06
N GLY A 239 -0.91 7.99 11.82
CA GLY A 239 -0.81 9.20 11.00
C GLY A 239 0.27 10.19 11.48
N ASP A 240 0.61 10.15 12.77
CA ASP A 240 1.67 10.96 13.38
C ASP A 240 3.09 10.58 12.93
N ARG A 241 3.25 9.46 12.21
CA ARG A 241 4.52 8.91 11.70
C ARG A 241 5.55 8.58 12.79
N LYS A 242 5.10 8.44 14.04
CA LYS A 242 5.98 8.22 15.20
C LYS A 242 5.53 7.03 16.02
N THR A 243 4.23 6.94 16.30
CA THR A 243 3.68 5.88 17.16
C THR A 243 3.52 4.61 16.34
N THR A 244 4.16 3.51 16.75
CA THR A 244 4.01 2.22 16.08
C THR A 244 2.68 1.54 16.45
N ILE A 245 2.24 0.57 15.66
CA ILE A 245 1.07 -0.23 16.02
C ILE A 245 1.28 -1.04 17.31
N ARG A 246 2.51 -1.49 17.59
CA ARG A 246 2.84 -2.11 18.88
C ARG A 246 2.54 -1.18 20.04
N GLN A 247 3.09 0.04 20.01
CA GLN A 247 2.88 1.07 21.03
C GLN A 247 1.39 1.46 21.14
N TYR A 248 0.71 1.54 20.00
CA TYR A 248 -0.73 1.83 19.98
C TYR A 248 -1.55 0.73 20.66
N PHE A 249 -1.26 -0.55 20.42
CA PHE A 249 -1.93 -1.67 21.09
C PHE A 249 -1.64 -1.72 22.59
N GLU A 250 -0.42 -1.40 23.03
CA GLU A 250 -0.07 -1.30 24.44
C GLU A 250 -0.92 -0.22 25.16
N LYS A 251 -1.17 0.90 24.49
CA LYS A 251 -1.95 2.02 25.04
C LYS A 251 -3.47 1.83 24.94
N ALA A 252 -3.96 1.36 23.79
CA ALA A 252 -5.39 1.21 23.51
C ALA A 252 -5.99 -0.10 24.06
N GLY A 253 -5.14 -1.07 24.40
CA GLY A 253 -5.51 -2.42 24.81
C GLY A 253 -5.85 -3.34 23.63
N SER A 254 -5.93 -4.64 23.90
CA SER A 254 -6.14 -5.68 22.89
C SER A 254 -7.57 -5.80 22.36
N LYS A 255 -8.53 -5.00 22.86
CA LYS A 255 -9.95 -5.07 22.47
C LYS A 255 -10.18 -4.86 20.97
N ILE A 256 -9.27 -4.17 20.28
CA ILE A 256 -9.33 -4.02 18.81
C ILE A 256 -9.30 -5.40 18.13
N MET A 257 -8.55 -6.36 18.68
CA MET A 257 -8.40 -7.70 18.10
C MET A 257 -9.66 -8.57 18.25
N GLU A 258 -10.63 -8.13 19.04
CA GLU A 258 -11.92 -8.81 19.27
C GLU A 258 -13.04 -8.25 18.37
N GLU A 259 -12.78 -7.18 17.63
CA GLU A 259 -13.81 -6.46 16.87
C GLU A 259 -14.12 -7.12 15.52
N GLU A 260 -15.31 -7.68 15.39
CA GLU A 260 -15.74 -8.30 14.14
C GLU A 260 -16.28 -7.29 13.13
N PRO A 261 -16.00 -7.46 11.82
CA PRO A 261 -16.61 -6.64 10.79
C PRO A 261 -18.12 -6.90 10.70
N PRO A 262 -18.91 -5.92 10.20
CA PRO A 262 -20.28 -6.19 9.79
C PRO A 262 -20.31 -7.21 8.64
N GLU A 263 -21.45 -7.88 8.46
CA GLU A 263 -21.59 -8.95 7.45
C GLU A 263 -21.19 -8.49 6.03
N SER A 264 -21.47 -7.22 5.69
CA SER A 264 -21.09 -6.61 4.41
C SER A 264 -19.57 -6.51 4.17
N LEU A 265 -18.76 -6.61 5.21
CA LEU A 265 -17.29 -6.57 5.15
C LEU A 265 -16.63 -7.88 5.57
N LYS A 266 -17.38 -8.89 5.99
CA LYS A 266 -16.84 -10.14 6.56
C LYS A 266 -15.89 -10.88 5.63
N THR A 267 -16.19 -10.90 4.31
CA THR A 267 -15.28 -11.51 3.33
C THR A 267 -14.00 -10.70 3.14
N ARG A 268 -14.09 -9.37 3.21
CA ARG A 268 -12.96 -8.47 2.93
C ARG A 268 -12.08 -8.22 4.15
N TYR A 269 -12.66 -8.11 5.35
CA TYR A 269 -12.02 -7.73 6.61
C TYR A 269 -12.23 -8.74 7.76
N GLY A 270 -12.54 -10.00 7.45
CA GLY A 270 -12.80 -11.05 8.45
C GLY A 270 -11.58 -11.65 9.14
N GLY A 271 -10.38 -11.13 8.87
CA GLY A 271 -9.10 -11.82 9.12
C GLY A 271 -8.71 -12.64 7.91
#